data_AF-A0A4S8LR26-F1
#
_entry.id   AF-A0A4S8LR26-F1
#
_cell.length_a   1.000
_cell.length_b   1.000
_cell.length_c   1.000
_cell.angle_alpha   90.00
_cell.angle_beta   90.00
_cell.angle_gamma   90.00
#
_symmetry.space_group_name_H-M   'P 1'
#
loop_
_entity.id
_entity.type
_entity.pdbx_description
1 polymer ?
#
loop_
_entity_poly.entity_id
_entity_poly.type
_entity_poly.pdbx_seq_one_letter_code
_entity_poly.pdbx_strand_id
1 'polypeptide(L)'
;MLQVIHPKRRFVPLVLGPGIPRRDRETSVARHARLMLILFKPWVTVSDLKSDEQSWEEAYQDFLESSCSPRIRQIIDNMQLLHECRDSRDD
;
A
#
# COMPACT_ATOMS: atom_id res chain seq x y z
N MET A 1 13.47 -12.97 -0.56
CA MET A 1 13.35 -14.44 -0.39
C MET A 1 11.87 -14.79 -0.26
N LEU A 2 11.33 -15.60 -1.16
CA LEU A 2 9.92 -16.01 -1.13
C LEU A 2 9.69 -16.94 0.07
N GLN A 3 8.72 -16.64 0.95
CA GLN A 3 8.37 -17.49 2.08
C GLN A 3 7.03 -18.18 1.86
N VAL A 4 7.01 -19.51 1.93
CA VAL A 4 5.79 -20.32 1.83
C VAL A 4 5.16 -20.45 3.21
N ILE A 5 3.99 -19.83 3.41
CA ILE A 5 3.26 -19.85 4.69
C ILE A 5 2.16 -20.91 4.63
N HIS A 6 2.05 -21.73 5.68
CA HIS A 6 0.98 -22.72 5.83
C HIS A 6 -0.41 -22.04 5.77
N PRO A 7 -1.42 -22.61 5.07
CA PRO A 7 -2.73 -21.98 4.86
C PRO A 7 -3.39 -21.44 6.14
N LYS A 8 -3.37 -22.20 7.24
CA LYS A 8 -3.92 -21.78 8.54
C LYS A 8 -3.22 -20.58 9.20
N ARG A 9 -2.04 -20.20 8.71
CA ARG A 9 -1.27 -19.05 9.17
C ARG A 9 -1.25 -17.91 8.15
N ARG A 10 -1.98 -18.05 7.04
CA ARG A 10 -2.09 -17.00 6.03
C ARG A 10 -3.08 -15.95 6.52
N PHE A 11 -2.62 -14.71 6.53
CA PHE A 11 -3.48 -13.55 6.66
C PHE A 11 -3.43 -12.78 5.35
N VAL A 12 -4.48 -12.96 4.55
CA VAL A 12 -4.64 -12.30 3.24
C VAL A 12 -5.72 -11.25 3.40
N PRO A 13 -5.40 -9.95 3.31
CA PRO A 13 -6.41 -8.90 3.28
C PRO A 13 -7.35 -9.11 2.10
N LEU A 14 -8.64 -9.21 2.36
CA LEU A 14 -9.67 -9.16 1.31
C LEU A 14 -10.14 -7.71 1.19
N VAL A 15 -9.74 -7.04 0.12
CA VAL A 15 -10.21 -5.69 -0.19
C VAL A 15 -11.51 -5.81 -0.98
N LEU A 16 -12.58 -5.17 -0.49
CA LEU A 16 -13.86 -5.09 -1.19
C LEU A 16 -13.99 -3.73 -1.89
N GLY A 17 -14.56 -3.72 -3.10
CA GLY A 17 -14.80 -2.51 -3.88
C GLY A 17 -13.88 -2.36 -5.09
N PRO A 18 -13.70 -1.12 -5.61
CA PRO A 18 -12.81 -0.86 -6.73
C PRO A 18 -11.38 -1.31 -6.44
N GLY A 19 -10.67 -1.72 -7.50
CA GLY A 19 -9.29 -2.20 -7.38
C GLY A 19 -8.36 -1.18 -6.71
N ILE A 20 -7.44 -1.68 -5.88
CA ILE A 20 -6.37 -0.88 -5.29
C ILE A 20 -5.54 -0.25 -6.44
N PRO A 21 -5.21 1.05 -6.37
CA PRO A 21 -4.32 1.68 -7.33
C PRO A 21 -2.88 1.15 -7.20
N ARG A 22 -2.22 0.96 -8.35
CA ARG A 22 -0.80 0.63 -8.44
C ARG A 22 0.10 1.86 -8.26
N ARG A 23 1.33 1.67 -7.81
CA ARG A 23 2.27 2.75 -7.46
C ARG A 23 3.29 3.09 -8.55
N ASP A 24 3.37 2.28 -9.59
CA ASP A 24 4.34 2.37 -10.68
C ASP A 24 3.82 3.12 -11.91
N ARG A 25 2.69 3.83 -11.78
CA ARG A 25 2.17 4.75 -12.80
C ARG A 25 1.92 6.12 -12.19
N GLU A 26 2.38 7.16 -12.87
CA GLU A 26 2.23 8.56 -12.44
C GLU A 26 0.76 8.95 -12.23
N THR A 27 -0.14 8.44 -13.09
CA THR A 27 -1.58 8.70 -12.99
C THR A 27 -2.25 8.10 -11.76
N SER A 28 -1.60 7.17 -11.05
CA SER A 28 -2.16 6.47 -9.89
C SER A 28 -1.33 6.58 -8.61
N VAL A 29 -0.09 7.06 -8.65
CA VAL A 29 0.81 7.09 -7.50
C VAL A 29 0.28 7.93 -6.33
N ALA A 30 -0.24 9.14 -6.58
CA ALA A 30 -0.88 9.97 -5.56
C ALA A 30 -2.06 9.27 -4.88
N ARG A 31 -2.90 8.59 -5.69
CA ARG A 31 -4.07 7.86 -5.20
C ARG A 31 -3.65 6.63 -4.39
N HIS A 32 -2.58 5.95 -4.80
CA HIS A 32 -1.97 4.86 -4.05
C HIS A 32 -1.46 5.34 -2.71
N ALA A 33 -0.63 6.39 -2.68
CA ALA A 33 -0.06 6.96 -1.47
C ALA A 33 -1.16 7.32 -0.46
N ARG A 34 -2.18 8.06 -0.89
CA ARG A 34 -3.35 8.41 -0.05
C ARG A 34 -4.05 7.18 0.51
N LEU A 35 -4.31 6.16 -0.33
CA LEU A 35 -5.04 4.98 0.11
C LEU A 35 -4.24 4.13 1.10
N MET A 36 -2.93 3.98 0.90
CA MET A 36 -2.06 3.24 1.82
C MET A 36 -1.99 3.91 3.19
N LEU A 37 -1.93 5.24 3.23
CA LEU A 37 -2.00 6.01 4.47
C LEU A 37 -3.32 5.77 5.20
N ILE A 38 -4.47 5.85 4.51
CA ILE A 38 -5.80 5.60 5.09
C ILE A 38 -5.92 4.19 5.67
N LEU A 39 -5.38 3.18 4.98
CA LEU A 39 -5.51 1.79 5.40
C LEU A 39 -4.56 1.39 6.53
N PHE A 40 -3.37 2.01 6.60
CA PHE A 40 -2.27 1.46 7.40
C PHE A 40 -1.58 2.42 8.36
N LYS A 41 -1.73 3.74 8.20
CA LYS A 41 -1.29 4.69 9.22
C LYS A 41 -2.37 4.76 10.29
N PRO A 42 -2.05 4.84 11.59
CA PRO A 42 -3.05 5.19 12.60
C PRO A 42 -3.50 6.64 12.44
N TRP A 43 -4.80 6.90 12.36
CA TRP A 43 -5.35 8.26 12.20
C TRP A 43 -6.75 8.41 12.80
N VAL A 44 -7.10 9.64 13.16
CA VAL A 44 -8.46 10.06 13.54
C VAL A 44 -8.95 11.17 12.62
N THR A 45 -8.05 12.04 12.20
CA THR A 45 -8.29 13.18 11.32
C THR A 45 -7.38 13.14 10.10
N VAL A 46 -7.69 13.96 9.09
CA VAL A 46 -6.86 14.04 7.88
C VAL A 46 -5.45 14.55 8.19
N SER A 47 -5.31 15.44 9.18
CA SER A 47 -4.01 15.98 9.60
C SER A 47 -3.08 14.92 10.20
N ASP A 48 -3.62 13.79 10.69
CA ASP A 48 -2.80 12.66 11.11
C ASP A 48 -2.19 11.92 9.91
N LEU A 49 -2.78 12.05 8.72
CA LEU A 49 -2.30 11.38 7.51
C LEU A 49 -1.15 12.16 6.85
N LYS A 50 -1.25 13.48 6.79
CA LYS A 50 -0.38 14.39 6.04
C LYS A 50 -0.47 15.82 6.59
N SER A 51 0.64 16.58 6.60
CA SER A 51 0.61 18.04 6.85
C SER A 51 0.08 18.81 5.65
N ASP A 52 -0.39 20.04 5.79
CA ASP A 52 -1.01 20.79 4.69
C ASP A 52 -0.05 21.03 3.51
N GLU A 53 1.24 21.22 3.79
CA GLU A 53 2.29 21.52 2.82
C GLU A 53 2.84 20.28 2.09
N GLN A 54 2.63 19.09 2.62
CA GLN A 54 3.13 17.85 2.02
C GLN A 54 2.28 17.39 0.83
N SER A 55 2.86 16.71 -0.13
CA SER A 55 2.11 15.86 -1.08
C SER A 55 1.70 14.54 -0.42
N TRP A 56 0.78 13.79 -1.04
CA TRP A 56 0.42 12.46 -0.53
C TRP A 56 1.61 11.50 -0.61
N GLU A 57 2.40 11.64 -1.66
CA GLU A 57 3.61 10.89 -1.93
C GLU A 57 4.67 11.13 -0.85
N GLU A 58 4.94 12.39 -0.50
CA GLU A 58 5.88 12.74 0.58
C GLU A 58 5.42 12.17 1.92
N ALA A 59 4.16 12.41 2.31
CA ALA A 59 3.62 11.88 3.56
C ALA A 59 3.64 10.34 3.62
N TYR A 60 3.47 9.69 2.47
CA TYR A 60 3.56 8.25 2.35
C TYR A 60 5.00 7.74 2.48
N GLN A 61 5.99 8.41 1.88
CA GLN A 61 7.40 8.08 2.09
C GLN A 61 7.79 8.25 3.56
N ASP A 62 7.37 9.34 4.19
CA ASP A 62 7.62 9.56 5.62
C ASP A 62 7.03 8.44 6.48
N PHE A 63 5.79 8.02 6.20
CA PHE A 63 5.16 6.89 6.89
C PHE A 63 5.98 5.61 6.70
N LEU A 64 6.36 5.33 5.45
CA LEU A 64 7.15 4.17 5.09
C LEU A 64 8.48 4.11 5.86
N GLU A 65 9.17 5.24 6.02
CA GLU A 65 10.48 5.32 6.69
C GLU A 65 10.38 5.35 8.21
N SER A 66 9.37 6.02 8.77
CA SER A 66 9.33 6.33 10.20
C SER A 66 8.54 5.33 11.05
N SER A 67 7.41 4.84 10.54
CA SER A 67 6.36 4.21 11.37
C SER A 67 5.74 2.97 10.76
N CYS A 68 5.97 2.71 9.47
CA CYS A 68 5.46 1.53 8.79
C CYS A 68 6.17 0.26 9.27
N SER A 69 5.42 -0.63 9.90
CA SER A 69 5.97 -1.91 10.32
C SER A 69 6.38 -2.78 9.11
N PRO A 70 7.38 -3.67 9.25
CA PRO A 70 7.80 -4.56 8.18
C PRO A 70 6.66 -5.44 7.63
N ARG A 71 5.73 -5.84 8.50
CA ARG A 71 4.56 -6.64 8.12
C ARG A 71 3.61 -5.89 7.20
N ILE A 72 3.35 -4.61 7.50
CA ILE A 72 2.51 -3.75 6.67
C ILE A 72 3.20 -3.46 5.34
N ARG A 73 4.49 -3.13 5.36
CA ARG A 73 5.27 -2.92 4.12
C ARG A 73 5.17 -4.13 3.19
N GLN A 74 5.31 -5.34 3.73
CA GLN A 74 5.14 -6.58 2.95
C GLN A 74 3.72 -6.73 2.36
N ILE A 75 2.67 -6.30 3.07
CA ILE A 75 1.30 -6.31 2.53
C ILE A 75 1.20 -5.34 1.35
N ILE A 76 1.72 -4.12 1.50
CA ILE A 76 1.70 -3.09 0.47
C ILE A 76 2.47 -3.56 -0.78
N ASP A 77 3.65 -4.15 -0.59
CA ASP A 77 4.44 -4.70 -1.69
C ASP A 77 3.72 -5.84 -2.40
N ASN A 78 3.04 -6.73 -1.66
CA ASN A 78 2.23 -7.78 -2.26
C ASN A 78 1.04 -7.21 -3.05
N MET A 79 0.42 -6.12 -2.63
CA MET A 79 -0.64 -5.45 -3.39
C MET A 79 -0.11 -4.97 -4.76
N GLN A 80 1.10 -4.41 -4.81
CA GLN A 80 1.75 -4.03 -6.06
C GLN A 80 2.08 -5.25 -6.93
N LEU A 81 2.63 -6.31 -6.34
CA LEU A 81 2.98 -7.55 -7.04
C LEU A 81 1.78 -8.19 -7.75
N LEU A 82 0.58 -8.07 -7.19
CA LEU A 82 -0.64 -8.55 -7.86
C LEU A 82 -0.91 -7.84 -9.20
N HIS A 83 -0.55 -6.56 -9.33
CA HIS A 83 -0.63 -5.84 -10.60
C HIS A 83 0.43 -6.33 -11.58
N GLU A 84 1.67 -6.49 -11.13
CA GLU A 84 2.78 -6.98 -11.94
C GLU A 84 2.50 -8.38 -12.49
N CYS A 85 2.01 -9.30 -11.64
CA CYS A 85 1.63 -10.65 -12.09
C CYS A 85 0.46 -10.65 -13.09
N ARG A 86 -0.48 -9.70 -12.95
CA ARG A 86 -1.58 -9.58 -13.91
C ARG A 86 -1.07 -9.09 -15.26
N ASP A 87 -0.21 -8.07 -15.27
CA ASP A 87 0.41 -7.57 -16.49
C ASP A 87 1.20 -8.69 -17.19
N SER A 88 2.07 -9.41 -16.47
CA SER A 88 2.86 -10.52 -17.03
C SER A 88 2.05 -11.72 -17.54
N ARG A 89 0.79 -11.85 -17.14
CA ARG A 89 -0.11 -12.89 -17.66
C ARG A 89 -0.81 -12.45 -18.94
N ASP A 90 -1.08 -11.15 -19.04
CA ASP A 90 -1.80 -10.54 -20.16
C ASP A 90 -0.82 -10.14 -21.30
N ASP A 91 0.49 -10.16 -21.04
CA ASP A 91 1.61 -10.15 -22.01
C ASP A 91 1.79 -11.51 -22.73
#